data_AF-A0A840ENE0-F1
#
_entry.id   AF-A0A840ENE0-F1
#
_cell.length_a   1.000
_cell.length_b   1.000
_cell.length_c   1.000
_cell.angle_alpha   90.00
_cell.angle_beta   90.00
_cell.angle_gamma   90.00
#
_symmetry.space_group_name_H-M   'P 1'
#
loop_
_entity.id
_entity.type
_entity.pdbx_description
1 polymer ?
#
loop_
_entity_poly.entity_id
_entity_poly.type
_entity_poly.pdbx_seq_one_letter_code
_entity_poly.pdbx_strand_id
1 'polypeptide(L)'
;MPVAQCIGKSHEKRINITAYRNEYERNIARVNSPQGRYMKAKRQSTVEPVFGTLTQFMGLRKVNTLGLKQANKCMQLSAIAYNLKKYLKFIEKRTKSEARCLALLFLVKNRLQKSISSLLRHSTINYSLN
;
A
#
# COMPACT_ATOMS: atom_id res chain seq x y z
N MET A 1 -11.10 35.72 -6.47
CA MET A 1 -10.29 36.85 -5.94
C MET A 1 -8.85 36.67 -6.39
N PRO A 2 -8.23 37.65 -7.06
CA PRO A 2 -6.82 37.55 -7.40
C PRO A 2 -6.03 37.68 -6.10
N VAL A 3 -5.34 36.60 -5.74
CA VAL A 3 -4.35 36.60 -4.66
C VAL A 3 -3.32 37.69 -4.93
N ALA A 4 -3.13 38.56 -3.94
CA ALA A 4 -2.20 39.69 -3.99
C ALA A 4 -0.75 39.19 -4.01
N GLN A 5 -0.26 38.76 -5.19
CA GLN A 5 1.15 38.46 -5.38
C GLN A 5 1.84 39.60 -6.15
N CYS A 6 3.00 40.00 -5.64
CA CYS A 6 3.75 41.20 -6.02
C CYS A 6 4.43 41.07 -7.40
N ILE A 7 4.72 42.21 -8.04
CA ILE A 7 5.13 42.38 -9.46
C ILE A 7 6.54 41.84 -9.79
N GLY A 8 7.24 41.23 -8.84
CA GLY A 8 8.63 40.78 -9.00
C GLY A 8 9.55 41.92 -9.47
N LYS A 9 10.44 41.63 -10.43
CA LYS A 9 11.35 42.59 -11.07
C LYS A 9 10.77 43.23 -12.35
N SER A 10 9.49 43.01 -12.64
CA SER A 10 8.85 43.50 -13.87
C SER A 10 8.36 44.94 -13.69
N HIS A 11 8.40 45.73 -14.77
CA HIS A 11 7.84 47.09 -14.78
C HIS A 11 6.30 47.09 -14.71
N GLU A 12 5.64 46.03 -15.19
CA GLU A 12 4.18 45.91 -15.21
C GLU A 12 3.71 44.45 -15.03
N LYS A 13 2.46 44.27 -14.57
CA LYS A 13 1.80 42.96 -14.51
C LYS A 13 1.23 42.64 -15.89
N ARG A 14 1.79 41.63 -16.57
CA ARG A 14 1.27 41.14 -17.85
C ARG A 14 0.41 39.90 -17.62
N ILE A 15 -0.79 39.89 -18.20
CA ILE A 15 -1.67 38.71 -18.22
C ILE A 15 -1.66 38.16 -19.65
N ASN A 16 -0.95 37.06 -19.86
CA ASN A 16 -0.97 36.36 -21.14
C ASN A 16 -2.15 35.40 -21.17
N ILE A 17 -3.15 35.68 -21.99
CA ILE A 17 -4.28 34.78 -22.22
C ILE A 17 -3.89 33.80 -23.32
N THR A 18 -3.84 32.51 -22.99
CA THR A 18 -3.61 31.45 -23.97
C THR A 18 -4.90 31.13 -24.71
N ALA A 19 -4.78 30.58 -25.93
CA ALA A 19 -5.93 30.10 -26.69
C ALA A 19 -6.76 29.04 -25.94
N TYR A 20 -6.15 28.36 -24.95
CA TYR A 20 -6.76 27.28 -24.18
C TYR A 20 -7.39 27.73 -22.86
N ARG A 21 -7.62 29.03 -22.68
CA ARG A 21 -8.14 29.59 -21.43
C ARG A 21 -9.45 28.90 -21.00
N ASN A 22 -10.33 28.64 -21.95
CA ASN A 22 -11.63 28.02 -21.70
C ASN A 22 -11.49 26.58 -21.16
N GLU A 23 -10.54 25.79 -21.69
CA GLU A 23 -10.22 24.44 -21.23
C GLU A 23 -9.71 24.46 -19.78
N TYR A 24 -8.81 25.39 -19.47
CA TYR A 24 -8.28 25.55 -18.12
C TYR A 24 -9.37 25.93 -17.13
N GLU A 25 -10.22 26.91 -17.47
CA GLU A 25 -11.32 27.35 -16.61
C GLU A 25 -12.33 26.21 -16.36
N ARG A 26 -12.69 25.44 -17.40
CA ARG A 26 -13.53 24.23 -17.26
C ARG A 26 -12.90 23.22 -16.30
N ASN A 27 -11.61 22.95 -16.43
CA ASN A 27 -10.92 21.99 -15.56
C ASN A 27 -10.82 22.50 -14.11
N ILE A 28 -10.55 23.79 -13.91
CA ILE A 28 -10.52 24.42 -12.59
C ILE A 28 -11.88 24.30 -11.91
N ALA A 29 -12.96 24.64 -12.62
CA ALA A 29 -14.33 24.50 -12.10
C ALA A 29 -14.63 23.04 -11.71
N ARG A 30 -14.27 22.08 -12.56
CA ARG A 30 -14.44 20.65 -12.29
C ARG A 30 -13.68 20.18 -11.05
N VAL A 31 -12.41 20.55 -10.92
CA VAL A 31 -11.55 20.18 -9.78
C VAL A 31 -12.00 20.85 -8.48
N ASN A 32 -12.52 22.08 -8.56
CA ASN A 32 -12.98 22.84 -7.40
C ASN A 32 -14.41 22.50 -6.97
N SER A 33 -15.18 21.76 -7.76
CA SER A 33 -16.47 21.22 -7.34
C SER A 33 -16.36 20.34 -6.08
N PRO A 34 -17.41 20.19 -5.25
CA PRO A 34 -17.35 19.34 -4.06
C PRO A 34 -16.88 17.91 -4.36
N GLN A 35 -17.41 17.30 -5.43
CA GLN A 35 -17.00 15.98 -5.90
C GLN A 35 -15.54 15.98 -6.38
N GLY A 36 -15.14 16.98 -7.17
CA GLY A 36 -13.77 17.11 -7.67
C GLY A 36 -12.74 17.21 -6.54
N ARG A 37 -13.04 18.01 -5.51
CA ARG A 37 -12.19 18.16 -4.32
C ARG A 37 -12.07 16.84 -3.56
N TYR A 38 -13.19 16.15 -3.33
CA TYR A 38 -13.19 14.84 -2.67
C TYR A 38 -12.34 13.81 -3.44
N MET A 39 -12.56 13.70 -4.77
CA MET A 39 -11.83 12.75 -5.60
C MET A 39 -10.34 13.09 -5.70
N LYS A 40 -9.98 14.38 -5.74
CA LYS A 40 -8.59 14.83 -5.68
C LYS A 40 -7.94 14.44 -4.37
N ALA A 41 -8.60 14.68 -3.23
CA ALA A 41 -8.08 14.31 -1.91
C ALA A 41 -7.88 12.79 -1.78
N LYS A 42 -8.83 12.00 -2.27
CA LYS A 42 -8.72 10.54 -2.32
C LYS A 42 -7.51 10.10 -3.15
N ARG A 43 -7.31 10.65 -4.35
CA ARG A 43 -6.12 10.35 -5.17
C ARG A 43 -4.82 10.70 -4.46
N GLN A 44 -4.78 11.85 -3.79
CA GLN A 44 -3.62 12.34 -3.03
C GLN A 44 -3.20 11.37 -1.93
N SER A 45 -4.15 10.76 -1.22
CA SER A 45 -3.82 9.79 -0.17
C SER A 45 -3.54 8.38 -0.70
N THR A 46 -4.10 8.00 -1.86
CA THR A 46 -4.00 6.61 -2.35
C THR A 46 -2.87 6.40 -3.36
N VAL A 47 -2.79 7.23 -4.40
CA VAL A 47 -1.95 6.94 -5.59
C VAL A 47 -0.67 7.77 -5.61
N GLU A 48 -0.73 9.04 -5.24
CA GLU A 48 0.44 9.94 -5.29
C GLU A 48 1.63 9.46 -4.46
N PRO A 49 1.46 8.91 -3.23
CA PRO A 49 2.60 8.48 -2.43
C PRO A 49 3.34 7.30 -3.07
N VAL A 50 2.59 6.39 -3.68
CA VAL A 50 3.15 5.25 -4.42
C VAL A 50 3.87 5.75 -5.66
N PHE A 51 3.23 6.64 -6.43
CA PHE A 51 3.83 7.21 -7.63
C PHE A 51 5.13 7.95 -7.33
N GLY A 52 5.15 8.78 -6.28
CA GLY A 52 6.34 9.48 -5.82
C GLY A 52 7.46 8.51 -5.41
N THR A 53 7.13 7.42 -4.72
CA THR A 53 8.10 6.38 -4.35
C THR A 53 8.73 5.74 -5.58
N LEU A 54 7.89 5.40 -6.57
CA LEU A 54 8.33 4.80 -7.82
C LEU A 54 9.27 5.72 -8.60
N THR A 55 8.92 7.00 -8.74
CA THR A 55 9.73 7.96 -9.52
C THR A 55 11.00 8.39 -8.81
N GLN A 56 10.94 8.60 -7.49
CA GLN A 56 12.07 9.18 -6.72
C GLN A 56 13.07 8.13 -6.26
N PHE A 57 12.61 6.97 -5.80
CA PHE A 57 13.47 5.95 -5.17
C PHE A 57 13.62 4.69 -6.00
N MET A 58 12.68 4.37 -6.89
CA MET A 58 12.71 3.14 -7.71
C MET A 58 13.10 3.41 -9.17
N GLY A 59 13.66 4.58 -9.47
CA GLY A 59 14.26 4.88 -10.77
C GLY A 59 13.27 5.12 -11.91
N LEU A 60 11.95 5.16 -11.69
CA LEU A 60 10.97 5.35 -12.76
C LEU A 60 10.95 6.76 -13.37
N ARG A 61 11.76 7.70 -12.88
CA ARG A 61 11.97 9.01 -13.52
C ARG A 61 12.63 8.89 -14.89
N LYS A 62 13.45 7.85 -15.13
CA LYS A 62 14.16 7.61 -16.40
C LYS A 62 13.90 6.17 -16.83
N VAL A 63 12.97 5.99 -17.77
CA VAL A 63 12.69 4.69 -18.37
C VAL A 63 13.49 4.59 -19.67
N ASN A 64 14.39 3.62 -19.76
CA ASN A 64 15.31 3.46 -20.90
C ASN A 64 14.67 2.76 -22.12
N THR A 65 13.34 2.61 -22.14
CA THR A 65 12.64 1.95 -23.24
C THR A 65 12.21 2.96 -24.29
N LEU A 66 12.40 2.61 -25.56
CA LEU A 66 11.96 3.43 -26.68
C LEU A 66 10.46 3.25 -26.92
N GLY A 67 9.75 4.36 -27.02
CA GLY A 67 8.33 4.40 -27.36
C GLY A 67 7.37 4.37 -26.16
N LEU A 68 6.27 5.12 -26.30
CA LEU A 68 5.27 5.32 -25.24
C LEU A 68 4.62 4.02 -24.77
N LYS A 69 4.34 3.09 -25.69
CA LYS A 69 3.73 1.80 -25.38
C LYS A 69 4.62 0.98 -24.44
N GLN A 70 5.93 0.96 -24.67
CA GLN A 70 6.86 0.18 -23.87
C GLN A 70 7.14 0.86 -22.52
N ALA A 71 7.23 2.19 -22.48
CA ALA A 71 7.30 2.95 -21.24
C ALA A 71 6.08 2.70 -20.33
N ASN A 72 4.88 2.66 -20.91
CA ASN A 72 3.66 2.35 -20.17
C ASN A 72 3.67 0.93 -19.58
N LYS A 73 4.13 -0.07 -20.33
CA LYS A 73 4.28 -1.44 -19.81
C LYS A 73 5.23 -1.49 -18.60
N CYS A 74 6.38 -0.81 -18.70
CA CYS A 74 7.35 -0.74 -17.61
C CYS A 74 6.73 -0.09 -16.36
N MET A 75 6.04 1.05 -16.53
CA MET A 75 5.35 1.74 -15.43
C MET A 75 4.31 0.84 -14.74
N GLN A 76 3.46 0.15 -15.52
CA GLN A 76 2.45 -0.75 -14.99
C GLN A 76 3.06 -1.95 -14.26
N LEU A 77 4.11 -2.55 -14.82
CA LEU A 77 4.84 -3.65 -14.19
C LEU A 77 5.42 -3.22 -12.83
N SER A 78 6.07 -2.07 -12.77
CA SER A 78 6.62 -1.53 -11.52
C SER A 78 5.54 -1.25 -10.48
N ALA A 79 4.37 -0.73 -10.89
CA ALA A 79 3.25 -0.51 -10.00
C ALA A 79 2.69 -1.82 -9.41
N ILE A 80 2.55 -2.86 -10.24
CA ILE A 80 2.13 -4.20 -9.80
C ILE A 80 3.16 -4.77 -8.83
N ALA A 81 4.45 -4.73 -9.18
CA ALA A 81 5.52 -5.23 -8.33
C ALA A 81 5.57 -4.52 -6.96
N TYR A 82 5.37 -3.19 -6.93
CA TYR A 82 5.30 -2.44 -5.68
C TYR A 82 4.12 -2.89 -4.81
N ASN A 83 2.94 -3.04 -5.41
CA ASN A 83 1.75 -3.51 -4.70
C ASN A 83 1.96 -4.92 -4.14
N LEU A 84 2.54 -5.84 -4.92
CA LEU A 84 2.89 -7.19 -4.47
C LEU A 84 3.88 -7.16 -3.30
N LYS A 85 4.97 -6.39 -3.41
CA LYS A 85 5.95 -6.21 -2.32
C LYS A 85 5.29 -5.69 -1.04
N LYS A 86 4.37 -4.73 -1.16
CA LYS A 86 3.61 -4.19 -0.02
C LYS A 86 2.68 -5.24 0.59
N TYR A 87 2.02 -6.04 -0.24
CA TYR A 87 1.12 -7.12 0.19
C TYR A 87 1.86 -8.22 0.96
N LEU A 88 3.03 -8.65 0.47
CA LEU A 88 3.86 -9.64 1.17
C LEU A 88 4.28 -9.14 2.56
N LYS A 89 4.75 -7.89 2.66
CA LYS A 89 5.06 -7.24 3.94
C LYS A 89 3.86 -7.11 4.89
N PHE A 90 2.64 -7.05 4.35
CA PHE A 90 1.43 -7.02 5.16
C PHE A 90 1.13 -8.41 5.74
N ILE A 91 1.25 -9.48 4.94
CA ILE A 91 1.05 -10.86 5.39
C ILE A 91 2.03 -11.23 6.51
N GLU A 92 3.28 -10.81 6.39
CA GLU A 92 4.33 -11.11 7.37
C GLU A 92 4.13 -10.38 8.72
N LYS A 93 3.37 -9.28 8.76
CA LYS A 93 2.99 -8.57 10.00
C LYS A 93 1.89 -9.29 10.80
N ARG A 94 1.89 -10.62 10.83
CA ARG A 94 1.16 -11.34 11.88
C ARG A 94 1.85 -11.00 13.21
N THR A 95 1.10 -10.43 14.15
CA THR A 95 1.60 -10.21 15.51
C THR A 95 2.17 -11.53 16.03
N LYS A 96 3.46 -11.53 16.38
CA LYS A 96 4.09 -12.62 17.14
C LYS A 96 3.44 -12.60 18.53
N SER A 97 2.26 -13.19 18.63
CA SER A 97 1.57 -13.34 19.90
C SER A 97 2.23 -14.50 20.62
N GLU A 98 3.01 -14.20 21.66
CA GLU A 98 3.57 -15.21 22.57
C GLU A 98 2.45 -16.11 23.11
N ALA A 99 1.27 -15.55 23.38
CA ALA A 99 0.09 -16.29 23.80
C ALA A 99 -0.36 -17.38 22.81
N ARG A 100 -0.26 -17.14 21.48
CA ARG A 100 -0.54 -18.20 20.48
C ARG A 100 0.49 -19.32 20.52
N CYS A 101 1.76 -19.00 20.73
CA CYS A 101 2.82 -20.00 20.84
C CYS A 101 2.64 -20.84 22.12
N LEU A 102 2.40 -20.17 23.25
CA LEU A 102 2.13 -20.80 24.55
C LEU A 102 0.86 -21.67 24.52
N ALA A 103 -0.22 -21.20 23.89
CA ALA A 103 -1.43 -22.00 23.72
C ALA A 103 -1.17 -23.27 22.91
N LEU A 104 -0.38 -23.19 21.84
CA LEU A 104 -0.02 -24.33 21.01
C LEU A 104 0.87 -25.32 21.76
N LEU A 105 1.86 -24.83 22.52
CA LEU A 105 2.68 -25.65 23.42
C LEU A 105 1.84 -26.35 24.49
N PHE A 106 0.87 -25.65 25.08
CA PHE A 106 -0.02 -26.22 26.09
C PHE A 106 -0.91 -27.32 25.50
N LEU A 107 -1.46 -27.12 24.29
CA LEU A 107 -2.23 -28.15 23.59
C LEU A 107 -1.41 -29.40 23.26
N VAL A 108 -0.17 -29.21 22.79
CA VAL A 108 0.75 -30.33 22.51
C VAL A 108 1.12 -31.07 23.79
N LYS A 109 1.43 -30.35 24.87
CA LYS A 109 1.74 -30.93 26.19
C LYS A 109 0.57 -31.76 26.72
N ASN A 110 -0.65 -31.22 26.66
CA ASN A 110 -1.84 -31.92 27.14
C ASN A 110 -2.17 -33.16 26.30
N ARG A 111 -1.97 -33.11 24.98
CA ARG A 111 -2.10 -34.28 24.10
C ARG A 111 -1.10 -35.37 24.47
N LEU A 112 0.17 -35.03 24.63
CA LEU A 112 1.22 -35.98 25.02
C LEU A 112 0.94 -36.60 26.37
N GLN A 113 0.58 -35.80 27.37
CA GLN A 113 0.23 -36.29 28.71
C GLN A 113 -0.99 -37.22 28.67
N LYS A 114 -2.00 -36.91 27.85
CA LYS A 114 -3.17 -37.78 27.67
C LYS A 114 -2.79 -39.10 27.02
N SER A 115 -1.93 -39.09 25.99
CA SER A 115 -1.41 -40.30 25.36
C SER A 115 -0.60 -41.16 26.33
N ILE A 116 0.35 -40.58 27.07
CA ILE A 116 1.16 -41.29 28.07
C ILE A 116 0.27 -41.92 29.16
N SER A 117 -0.71 -41.17 29.68
CA SER A 117 -1.64 -41.70 30.69
C SER A 117 -2.62 -42.77 30.15
N SER A 118 -2.86 -42.81 28.84
CA SER A 118 -3.61 -43.92 28.21
C SER A 118 -2.76 -45.19 28.11
N LEU A 119 -1.48 -45.04 27.73
CA LEU A 119 -0.51 -46.14 27.66
C LEU A 119 -0.27 -46.78 29.04
N LEU A 120 -0.12 -45.96 30.08
CA LEU A 120 0.06 -46.43 31.47
C LEU A 120 -1.21 -47.10 32.05
N ARG A 121 -2.40 -46.73 31.58
CA ARG A 121 -3.66 -47.40 31.93
C ARG A 121 -3.79 -48.79 31.29
N HIS A 122 -3.31 -48.95 30.05
CA HIS A 122 -3.29 -50.26 29.41
C HIS A 122 -2.30 -51.23 30.06
N SER A 123 -1.12 -50.76 30.49
CA SER A 123 -0.17 -51.63 31.19
C SER A 123 -0.67 -52.09 32.56
N THR A 124 -1.31 -51.21 33.35
CA THR A 124 -1.85 -51.55 34.68
C THR A 124 -3.01 -52.54 34.63
N ILE A 125 -3.91 -52.45 33.63
CA ILE A 125 -4.98 -53.45 33.43
C ILE A 125 -4.41 -54.84 33.13
N ASN A 126 -3.31 -54.92 32.36
CA ASN A 126 -2.67 -56.19 32.01
C ASN A 126 -1.94 -56.87 33.18
N TYR A 127 -1.52 -56.12 34.21
CA TYR A 127 -0.91 -56.68 35.43
C TYR A 127 -1.95 -57.15 36.47
N SER A 128 -3.17 -56.62 36.47
CA SER A 128 -4.25 -57.04 37.40
C SER A 128 -5.08 -58.24 36.91
N LEU A 129 -4.84 -58.72 35.68
CA LEU A 129 -5.50 -59.86 35.07
C LEU A 129 -4.62 -61.14 35.07
N ASN A 130 -3.47 -61.10 35.75
CA ASN A 130 -2.60 -62.26 36.02
C ASN A 130 -2.57 -62.57 37.51
#